data_AF-A0A929HCP1-F1
#
_entry.id   AF-A0A929HCP1-F1
#
_cell.length_a   1.000
_cell.length_b   1.000
_cell.length_c   1.000
_cell.angle_alpha   90.00
_cell.angle_beta   90.00
_cell.angle_gamma   90.00
#
_symmetry.space_group_name_H-M   'P 1'
#
loop_
_entity.id
_entity.type
_entity.pdbx_description
1 polymer ?
#
loop_
_entity_poly.entity_id
_entity_poly.type
_entity_poly.pdbx_seq_one_letter_code
_entity_poly.pdbx_strand_id
1 'polypeptide(L)'
;MEHPILFISLILEKIGLPVPHGPVGDTILSKLVSPHMTYTWLVMAFLIIVPKLTLGKMEMIPGKGQNFWETIIGGLESFMADNMGEDGARLMFPMLSTFALYILVANLIGLMPGFMSPTSNINITLGLTLVVFTTTH
;
A
#
# COMPACT_ATOMS: atom_id res chain seq x y z
N MET A 1 14.78 -0.24 22.18
CA MET A 1 13.31 -0.25 22.06
C MET A 1 12.95 -1.70 21.80
N GLU A 2 12.24 -2.34 22.71
CA GLU A 2 11.82 -3.74 22.55
C GLU A 2 11.08 -3.87 21.22
N HIS A 3 11.59 -4.70 20.31
CA HIS A 3 10.95 -4.90 19.02
C HIS A 3 9.56 -5.48 19.26
N PRO A 4 8.45 -4.83 18.84
CA PRO A 4 7.18 -5.51 18.79
C PRO A 4 7.37 -6.79 17.97
N ILE A 5 6.85 -7.91 18.46
CA ILE A 5 6.98 -9.20 17.78
C ILE A 5 6.19 -9.12 16.47
N LEU A 6 6.88 -8.83 15.37
CA LEU A 6 6.30 -8.74 14.04
C LEU A 6 6.34 -10.12 13.39
N PHE A 7 5.18 -10.62 12.99
CA PHE A 7 5.05 -11.97 12.43
C PHE A 7 5.96 -12.18 11.21
N ILE A 8 6.01 -11.20 10.30
CA ILE A 8 6.83 -11.30 9.09
C ILE A 8 8.33 -11.34 9.45
N SER A 9 8.78 -10.48 10.36
CA SER A 9 10.18 -10.47 10.83
C SER A 9 10.58 -11.80 11.45
N LEU A 10 9.73 -12.38 12.30
CA LEU A 10 9.97 -13.69 12.90
C LEU A 10 10.13 -14.79 11.85
N ILE A 11 9.29 -14.79 10.81
CA ILE A 11 9.37 -15.77 9.73
C ILE A 11 10.69 -15.61 8.96
N LEU A 12 11.07 -14.38 8.65
CA LEU A 12 12.29 -14.09 7.90
C LEU A 12 13.55 -14.45 8.69
N GLU A 13 13.58 -14.15 9.98
CA GLU A 13 14.65 -14.56 10.90
C GLU A 13 14.76 -16.09 10.98
N LYS A 14 13.63 -16.80 11.07
CA LYS A 14 13.61 -18.26 11.10
C LYS A 14 14.15 -18.89 9.80
N ILE A 15 14.04 -18.19 8.68
CA ILE A 15 14.59 -18.59 7.38
C ILE A 15 16.09 -18.18 7.25
N GLY A 16 16.65 -17.49 8.25
CA GLY A 16 18.05 -17.09 8.29
C GLY A 16 18.35 -15.79 7.54
N LEU A 17 17.33 -14.98 7.23
CA LEU A 17 17.54 -13.70 6.56
C LEU A 17 18.01 -12.62 7.56
N PRO A 18 18.88 -11.69 7.14
CA PRO A 18 19.40 -10.64 8.00
C PRO A 18 18.36 -9.52 8.15
N VAL A 19 17.33 -9.77 8.96
CA VAL A 19 16.32 -8.77 9.30
C VAL A 19 17.01 -7.68 10.12
N PRO A 20 17.07 -6.43 9.64
CA PRO A 20 17.70 -5.37 10.40
C PRO A 20 16.84 -5.01 11.60
N HIS A 21 17.47 -5.06 12.77
CA HIS A 21 16.92 -4.61 14.04
C HIS A 21 17.29 -3.13 14.32
N GLY A 22 18.15 -2.55 13.49
CA GLY A 22 18.54 -1.13 13.55
C GLY A 22 17.72 -0.23 12.60
N PRO A 23 17.90 1.10 12.67
CA PRO A 23 17.22 2.08 11.83
C PRO A 23 17.51 1.93 10.33
N VAL A 24 18.71 1.45 9.99
CA VAL A 24 19.19 1.27 8.62
C VAL A 24 19.95 -0.06 8.56
N GLY A 25 19.57 -0.92 7.62
CA GLY A 25 20.33 -2.14 7.35
C GLY A 25 21.66 -1.83 6.64
N ASP A 26 22.74 -2.47 7.08
CA ASP A 26 24.10 -2.23 6.57
C ASP A 26 24.28 -2.72 5.13
N THR A 27 23.51 -3.73 4.72
CA THR A 27 23.56 -4.33 3.39
C THR A 27 22.26 -4.09 2.62
N ILE A 28 22.32 -4.14 1.28
CA ILE A 28 21.13 -4.01 0.42
C ILE A 28 20.05 -5.03 0.81
N LEU A 29 20.46 -6.27 1.06
CA LEU A 29 19.53 -7.32 1.48
C LEU A 29 18.82 -6.94 2.78
N SER A 30 19.56 -6.47 3.79
CA SER A 30 18.93 -6.03 5.04
C SER A 30 17.96 -4.86 4.83
N LYS A 31 18.24 -3.91 3.94
CA LYS A 31 17.30 -2.83 3.61
C LYS A 31 16.01 -3.35 2.97
N LEU A 32 16.10 -4.30 2.05
CA LEU A 32 14.94 -4.92 1.38
C LEU A 32 14.08 -5.75 2.33
N VAL A 33 14.72 -6.36 3.32
CA VAL A 33 14.09 -7.22 4.34
C VAL A 33 13.72 -6.44 5.61
N SER A 34 13.87 -5.11 5.59
CA SER A 34 13.46 -4.26 6.71
C SER A 34 11.95 -4.33 6.95
N PRO A 35 11.46 -4.16 8.20
CA PRO A 35 10.03 -4.32 8.50
C PRO A 35 9.12 -3.48 7.60
N HIS A 36 9.32 -2.16 7.55
CA HIS A 36 8.51 -1.27 6.71
C HIS A 36 8.51 -1.65 5.22
N MET A 37 9.61 -2.20 4.71
CA MET A 37 9.73 -2.65 3.33
C MET A 37 9.01 -3.97 3.09
N THR A 38 9.16 -4.95 3.99
CA THR A 38 8.45 -6.24 3.93
C THR A 38 6.93 -6.09 4.03
N TYR A 39 6.44 -5.22 4.90
CA TYR A 39 5.02 -4.88 4.95
C TYR A 39 4.57 -4.10 3.71
N THR A 40 5.44 -3.28 3.09
CA THR A 40 5.14 -2.64 1.79
C THR A 40 4.96 -3.68 0.69
N TRP A 41 5.85 -4.68 0.60
CA TRP A 41 5.70 -5.80 -0.33
C TRP A 41 4.40 -6.57 -0.10
N LEU A 42 4.03 -6.80 1.16
CA LEU A 42 2.76 -7.45 1.51
C LEU A 42 1.55 -6.64 1.03
N VAL A 43 1.52 -5.33 1.30
CA VAL A 43 0.43 -4.45 0.86
C VAL A 43 0.33 -4.43 -0.67
N MET A 44 1.45 -4.34 -1.38
CA MET A 44 1.45 -4.37 -2.85
C MET A 44 0.98 -5.71 -3.39
N ALA A 45 1.42 -6.82 -2.80
CA ALA A 45 0.95 -8.15 -3.17
C ALA A 45 -0.57 -8.28 -2.96
N PHE A 46 -1.09 -7.77 -1.84
CA PHE A 46 -2.52 -7.72 -1.56
C PHE A 46 -3.27 -6.91 -2.63
N LEU A 47 -2.81 -5.69 -2.92
CA LEU A 47 -3.44 -4.79 -3.90
C LEU A 47 -3.36 -5.29 -5.35
N ILE A 48 -2.45 -6.21 -5.68
CA ILE A 48 -2.37 -6.81 -7.01
C ILE A 48 -3.18 -8.11 -7.08
N ILE A 49 -3.02 -8.98 -6.08
CA ILE A 49 -3.58 -10.33 -6.11
C ILE A 49 -5.08 -10.30 -5.80
N VAL A 50 -5.53 -9.53 -4.80
CA VAL A 50 -6.93 -9.55 -4.38
C VAL A 50 -7.87 -9.04 -5.47
N PRO A 51 -7.63 -7.89 -6.13
CA PRO A 51 -8.48 -7.49 -7.25
C PRO A 51 -8.48 -8.51 -8.38
N LYS A 52 -7.30 -9.05 -8.73
CA LYS A 52 -7.18 -10.04 -9.82
C LYS A 52 -7.97 -11.32 -9.55
N LEU A 53 -8.00 -11.79 -8.30
CA LEU A 53 -8.75 -12.98 -7.91
C LEU A 53 -10.27 -12.72 -7.76
N THR A 54 -10.67 -11.50 -7.41
CA THR A 54 -12.06 -11.17 -7.08
C THR A 54 -12.85 -10.55 -8.25
N LEU A 55 -12.18 -9.85 -9.17
CA LEU A 55 -12.82 -9.27 -10.36
C LEU A 55 -13.30 -10.35 -11.34
N GLY A 56 -12.56 -11.46 -11.48
CA GLY A 56 -12.92 -12.51 -12.44
C GLY A 56 -12.93 -11.98 -13.88
N LYS A 57 -13.96 -12.35 -14.66
CA LYS A 57 -14.19 -11.81 -16.00
C LYS A 57 -15.14 -10.62 -15.89
N MET A 58 -14.76 -9.49 -16.49
CA MET A 58 -15.61 -8.29 -16.53
C MET A 58 -16.82 -8.58 -17.42
N GLU A 59 -18.01 -8.38 -16.87
CA GLU A 59 -19.28 -8.60 -17.56
C GLU A 59 -20.12 -7.33 -17.54
N MET A 60 -21.03 -7.19 -18.51
CA MET A 60 -21.97 -6.07 -18.57
C MET A 60 -22.94 -6.05 -17.38
N ILE A 61 -23.30 -7.23 -16.85
CA ILE A 61 -24.05 -7.36 -15.61
C ILE A 61 -23.01 -7.69 -14.53
N PRO A 62 -22.63 -6.73 -13.67
CA PRO A 62 -21.50 -6.90 -12.77
C PRO A 62 -21.79 -7.96 -11.70
N GLY A 63 -20.84 -8.88 -11.53
CA GLY A 63 -20.82 -9.81 -10.40
C GLY A 63 -20.52 -9.10 -9.08
N LYS A 64 -20.58 -9.84 -7.95
CA LYS A 64 -20.33 -9.27 -6.62
C LYS A 64 -18.95 -8.62 -6.48
N GLY A 65 -17.91 -9.25 -7.03
CA GLY A 65 -16.54 -8.72 -6.98
C GLY A 65 -16.37 -7.45 -7.81
N GLN A 66 -16.90 -7.45 -9.04
CA GLN A 66 -16.93 -6.27 -9.90
C GLN A 66 -17.67 -5.10 -9.23
N ASN A 67 -18.86 -5.33 -8.66
CA ASN A 67 -19.61 -4.31 -7.92
C ASN A 67 -18.80 -3.68 -6.77
N PHE A 68 -18.06 -4.49 -6.01
CA PHE A 68 -17.24 -3.99 -4.91
C PHE A 68 -16.13 -3.05 -5.41
N TRP A 69 -15.39 -3.45 -6.44
CA TRP A 69 -14.30 -2.64 -6.98
C TRP A 69 -14.81 -1.42 -7.73
N GLU A 70 -15.88 -1.53 -8.52
CA GLU A 70 -16.49 -0.38 -9.20
C GLU A 70 -17.00 0.66 -8.20
N THR A 71 -17.55 0.23 -7.07
CA THR A 71 -17.98 1.16 -6.00
C THR A 71 -16.78 1.90 -5.40
N ILE A 72 -15.68 1.21 -5.12
CA ILE A 72 -14.46 1.83 -4.55
C ILE A 72 -13.81 2.79 -5.56
N ILE A 73 -13.58 2.33 -6.79
CA ILE A 73 -12.90 3.09 -7.84
C ILE A 73 -13.77 4.28 -8.29
N GLY A 74 -15.06 4.06 -8.52
CA GLY A 74 -16.00 5.13 -8.85
C GLY A 74 -16.15 6.14 -7.71
N GLY A 75 -16.17 5.68 -6.45
CA GLY A 75 -16.18 6.58 -5.29
C GLY A 75 -14.91 7.44 -5.19
N LEU A 76 -13.74 6.87 -5.48
CA LEU A 76 -12.48 7.63 -5.56
C LEU A 76 -12.50 8.63 -6.72
N GLU A 77 -13.06 8.24 -7.87
CA GLU A 77 -13.15 9.11 -9.05
C GLU A 77 -14.06 10.30 -8.78
N SER A 78 -15.26 10.06 -8.23
CA SER A 78 -16.18 11.13 -7.83
C SER A 78 -15.57 12.05 -6.78
N PHE A 79 -14.94 11.48 -5.74
CA PHE A 79 -14.25 12.28 -4.72
C PHE A 79 -13.16 13.18 -5.32
N MET A 80 -12.38 12.69 -6.28
CA MET A 80 -11.39 13.51 -6.96
C MET A 80 -12.06 14.56 -7.84
N ALA A 81 -13.05 14.19 -8.66
CA ALA A 81 -13.76 15.13 -9.53
C ALA A 81 -14.37 16.29 -8.74
N ASP A 82 -14.95 16.01 -7.57
CA ASP A 82 -15.53 17.02 -6.68
C ASP A 82 -14.48 18.03 -6.14
N ASN A 83 -13.23 17.60 -5.97
CA ASN A 83 -12.17 18.43 -5.37
C ASN A 83 -11.27 19.15 -6.39
N MET A 84 -11.06 18.58 -7.58
CA MET A 84 -10.12 19.11 -8.59
C MET A 84 -10.74 19.31 -9.98
N GLY A 85 -12.04 19.06 -10.15
CA GLY A 85 -12.72 19.05 -11.44
C GLY A 85 -12.46 17.78 -12.24
N GLU A 86 -13.30 17.50 -13.24
CA GLU A 86 -13.24 16.27 -14.03
C GLU A 86 -11.90 16.08 -14.76
N ASP A 87 -11.37 17.14 -15.39
CA ASP A 87 -10.11 17.07 -16.13
C ASP A 87 -8.91 16.82 -15.20
N GLY A 88 -8.89 17.49 -14.04
CA GLY A 88 -7.87 17.30 -13.02
C GLY A 88 -7.92 15.89 -12.43
N ALA A 89 -9.12 15.42 -12.11
CA ALA A 89 -9.36 14.08 -11.61
C ALA A 89 -8.87 13.05 -12.61
N ARG A 90 -9.28 13.14 -13.88
CA ARG A 90 -8.86 12.22 -14.93
C ARG A 90 -7.34 12.13 -15.11
N LEU A 91 -6.65 13.27 -15.04
CA LEU A 91 -5.19 13.32 -15.17
C LEU A 91 -4.48 12.68 -13.97
N MET A 92 -4.93 12.99 -12.76
CA MET A 92 -4.28 12.55 -11.52
C MET A 92 -4.78 11.20 -11.00
N PHE A 93 -5.87 10.67 -11.57
CA PHE A 93 -6.59 9.52 -11.06
C PHE A 93 -5.71 8.30 -10.80
N PRO A 94 -4.85 7.84 -11.74
CA PRO A 94 -4.08 6.62 -11.50
C PRO A 94 -3.11 6.74 -10.33
N MET A 95 -2.48 7.91 -10.17
CA MET A 95 -1.53 8.18 -9.10
C MET A 95 -2.23 8.28 -7.74
N LEU A 96 -3.23 9.17 -7.65
CA LEU A 96 -3.90 9.44 -6.37
C LEU A 96 -4.73 8.24 -5.91
N SER A 97 -5.36 7.50 -6.83
CA SER A 97 -6.12 6.29 -6.46
C SER A 97 -5.20 5.20 -5.94
N THR A 98 -4.03 5.03 -6.55
CA THR A 98 -3.02 4.08 -6.06
C THR A 98 -2.53 4.46 -4.67
N PHE A 99 -2.25 5.74 -4.43
CA PHE A 99 -1.81 6.22 -3.12
C PHE A 99 -2.92 6.06 -2.07
N ALA A 100 -4.16 6.41 -2.40
CA ALA A 100 -5.31 6.25 -1.53
C ALA A 100 -5.48 4.78 -1.11
N LEU A 101 -5.47 3.85 -2.07
CA LEU A 101 -5.61 2.42 -1.82
C LEU A 101 -4.42 1.86 -1.02
N TYR A 102 -3.19 2.25 -1.37
CA TYR A 102 -1.99 1.86 -0.62
C TYR A 102 -2.05 2.33 0.83
N ILE A 103 -2.30 3.63 1.06
CA ILE A 103 -2.36 4.21 2.41
C ILE A 103 -3.48 3.56 3.22
N LEU A 104 -4.66 3.36 2.61
CA LEU A 104 -5.79 2.71 3.26
C LEU A 104 -5.41 1.31 3.75
N VAL A 105 -4.92 0.45 2.86
CA VAL A 105 -4.57 -0.94 3.23
C VAL A 105 -3.38 -0.97 4.19
N ALA A 106 -2.36 -0.14 3.98
CA ALA A 106 -1.21 -0.03 4.88
C ALA A 106 -1.63 0.29 6.32
N ASN A 107 -2.51 1.29 6.49
CA ASN A 107 -3.01 1.69 7.80
C ASN A 107 -3.91 0.61 8.43
N LEU A 108 -4.76 -0.05 7.63
CA LEU A 108 -5.63 -1.12 8.13
C LEU A 108 -4.84 -2.34 8.60
N ILE A 109 -3.77 -2.72 7.88
CA ILE A 109 -2.90 -3.83 8.30
C ILE A 109 -2.23 -3.54 9.65
N GLY A 110 -1.89 -2.28 9.93
CA GLY A 110 -1.32 -1.87 11.22
C GLY A 110 -2.26 -2.05 12.42
N LEU A 111 -3.57 -2.24 12.20
CA LEU A 111 -4.53 -2.54 13.27
C LEU A 111 -4.49 -4.01 13.70
N MET A 112 -3.92 -4.90 12.87
CA MET A 112 -3.82 -6.32 13.20
C MET A 112 -2.69 -6.55 14.23
N PRO A 113 -2.95 -7.27 15.34
CA PRO A 113 -1.91 -7.59 16.31
C PRO A 113 -0.73 -8.30 15.66
N GLY A 114 0.50 -7.87 15.95
CA GLY A 114 1.73 -8.44 15.38
C GLY A 114 2.04 -8.01 13.95
N PHE A 115 1.30 -7.04 13.39
CA PHE A 115 1.59 -6.39 12.11
C PHE A 115 2.03 -4.94 12.32
N MET A 116 2.71 -4.37 11.32
CA MET A 116 3.15 -2.98 11.31
C MET A 116 2.61 -2.28 10.06
N SER A 117 2.14 -1.04 10.21
CA SER A 117 1.82 -0.22 9.06
C SER A 117 3.11 0.28 8.38
N PRO A 118 3.30 0.07 7.06
CA PRO A 118 4.39 0.70 6.32
C PRO A 118 4.49 2.22 6.47
N THR A 119 3.34 2.89 6.60
CA THR A 119 3.24 4.35 6.71
C THR A 119 3.73 4.89 8.06
N SER A 120 4.04 4.02 9.03
CA SER A 120 4.70 4.46 10.27
C SER A 120 6.16 4.85 10.04
N ASN A 121 6.74 4.50 8.88
CA ASN A 121 8.08 4.90 8.49
C ASN A 121 8.06 6.20 7.68
N ILE A 122 8.85 7.19 8.13
CA ILE A 122 8.93 8.51 7.51
C ILE A 122 9.42 8.46 6.06
N ASN A 123 10.26 7.50 5.68
CA ASN A 123 10.75 7.39 4.31
C ASN A 123 9.59 7.05 3.34
N ILE A 124 8.60 6.27 3.79
CA ILE A 124 7.43 5.92 2.98
C ILE A 124 6.55 7.15 2.79
N THR A 125 6.22 7.86 3.87
CA THR A 125 5.34 9.04 3.80
C THR A 125 6.01 10.23 3.10
N LEU A 126 7.31 10.45 3.31
CA LEU A 126 8.09 11.43 2.57
C LEU A 126 8.20 11.07 1.09
N GLY A 127 8.41 9.79 0.76
CA GLY A 127 8.47 9.34 -0.64
C GLY A 127 7.19 9.67 -1.39
N LEU A 128 6.03 9.34 -0.82
CA LEU A 128 4.72 9.68 -1.40
C LEU A 128 4.54 11.20 -1.51
N THR A 129 4.89 11.95 -0.45
CA THR A 129 4.82 13.41 -0.43
C THR A 129 5.65 14.05 -1.55
N LEU A 130 6.88 13.57 -1.76
CA LEU A 130 7.76 14.12 -2.79
C LEU A 130 7.21 13.87 -4.19
N VAL A 131 6.61 12.70 -4.45
CA VAL A 131 5.98 12.42 -5.76
C VAL A 131 4.79 13.35 -5.99
N VAL A 132 3.93 13.57 -4.99
CA VAL A 132 2.80 14.50 -5.12
C VAL A 132 3.31 15.93 -5.32
N PHE A 133 4.28 16.37 -4.51
CA PHE A 133 4.82 17.73 -4.58
C PHE A 133 5.43 18.02 -5.95
N THR A 134 6.27 17.13 -6.46
CA THR A 134 6.92 17.28 -7.78
C THR A 134 5.95 17.19 -8.96
N THR A 135 4.82 16.52 -8.79
CA THR A 135 3.80 16.43 -9.85
C THR A 135 2.87 17.65 -9.86
N THR A 136 2.78 18.38 -8.75
CA THR A 136 1.81 19.48 -8.57
C THR A 136 2.42 20.88 -8.67
N HIS A 137 3.72 21.03 -8.40
CA HIS A 137 4.45 22.30 -8.39
C HIS A 137 5.57 22.28 -9.43
#